data_AF-A0A3Q1MIW1-F1
#
_entry.id   AF-A0A3Q1MIW1-F1
#
_cell.length_a   1.000
_cell.length_b   1.000
_cell.length_c   1.000
_cell.angle_alpha   90.00
_cell.angle_beta   90.00
_cell.angle_gamma   90.00
#
_symmetry.space_group_name_H-M   'P 1'
#
loop_
_entity.id
_entity.type
_entity.pdbx_description
1 polymer ?
#
loop_
_entity_poly.entity_id
_entity_poly.type
_entity_poly.pdbx_seq_one_letter_code
_entity_poly.pdbx_strand_id
1 'polypeptide(L)' 'MLKKIEISQHAAYTCSFCGKSMMKRQAEGIWHCDSFMKMAAGGAWTYNTVSAVTV' A
#
# COMPACT_ATOMS: atom_id res chain seq x y z
N MET A 1 0.03 -3.90 -19.39
CA MET A 1 0.61 -4.37 -18.11
C MET A 1 1.20 -3.24 -17.29
N LEU A 2 2.14 -2.45 -17.85
CA LEU A 2 2.74 -1.29 -17.17
C LEU A 2 1.72 -0.30 -16.61
N LYS A 3 0.71 0.09 -17.40
CA LYS A 3 -0.37 0.99 -16.95
C LYS A 3 -1.07 0.51 -15.67
N LYS A 4 -1.28 -0.80 -15.50
CA LYS A 4 -1.94 -1.35 -14.30
C LYS A 4 -1.04 -1.19 -13.07
N ILE A 5 0.26 -1.43 -13.23
CA ILE A 5 1.28 -1.27 -12.20
C ILE A 5 1.43 0.22 -11.83
N GLU A 6 1.47 1.10 -12.84
CA GLU A 6 1.54 2.55 -12.69
C GLU A 6 0.37 3.11 -11.86
N ILE A 7 -0.84 2.61 -12.14
CA ILE A 7 -2.05 3.00 -11.41
C ILE A 7 -2.02 2.45 -9.98
N SER A 8 -1.64 1.18 -9.80
CA SER A 8 -1.67 0.56 -8.47
C SER A 8 -0.60 1.13 -7.54
N GLN A 9 0.60 1.43 -8.03
CA GLN A 9 1.68 1.97 -7.21
C GLN A 9 1.40 3.40 -6.70
N HIS A 10 0.63 4.20 -7.45
CA HIS A 10 0.28 5.57 -7.09
C HIS A 10 -1.10 5.69 -6.43
N ALA A 11 -1.84 4.59 -6.31
CA ALA A 11 -3.13 4.58 -5.63
C ALA A 11 -2.96 4.80 -4.12
N ALA A 12 -3.94 5.47 -3.51
CA ALA A 12 -4.08 5.53 -2.07
C ALA A 12 -4.88 4.33 -1.57
N TYR A 13 -4.37 3.61 -0.58
CA TYR A 13 -5.02 2.48 0.05
C TYR A 13 -5.52 2.83 1.45
N THR A 14 -6.47 2.05 1.95
CA THR A 14 -6.94 2.13 3.33
C THR A 14 -5.86 1.60 4.27
N CYS A 15 -5.43 2.42 5.21
CA CYS A 15 -4.47 2.06 6.24
C CYS A 15 -5.13 1.17 7.29
N SER A 16 -4.59 -0.03 7.53
CA SER A 16 -5.11 -0.97 8.54
C SER A 16 -5.01 -0.47 9.98
N PHE A 17 -4.17 0.55 10.23
CA PHE A 17 -3.98 1.10 11.58
C PHE A 17 -4.98 2.20 11.92
N CYS A 18 -5.20 3.16 11.01
CA CYS A 18 -6.04 4.33 11.28
C CYS A 18 -7.36 4.35 10.49
N GLY A 19 -7.59 3.37 9.61
CA GLY A 19 -8.81 3.24 8.80
C GLY A 19 -8.97 4.26 7.67
N LYS A 20 -8.04 5.21 7.51
CA LYS A 20 -8.10 6.26 6.47
C LYS A 20 -7.46 5.79 5.17
N SER A 21 -8.01 6.21 4.03
CA SER A 21 -7.47 5.96 2.68
C SER A 21 -6.28 6.87 2.34
N MET A 22 -5.22 6.79 3.15
CA MET A 22 -4.04 7.65 3.06
C MET A 22 -2.73 6.84 3.08
N MET A 23 -2.80 5.54 2.77
CA MET A 23 -1.63 4.67 2.64
C MET A 23 -1.06 4.77 1.23
N LYS A 24 0.18 5.21 1.09
CA LYS A 24 0.86 5.42 -0.20
C LYS A 24 2.19 4.68 -0.25
N ARG A 25 2.62 4.28 -1.45
CA ARG A 25 3.92 3.63 -1.65
C ARG A 25 5.04 4.66 -1.48
N GLN A 26 6.07 4.32 -0.72
CA GLN A 26 7.29 5.10 -0.61
C GLN A 26 8.44 4.48 -1.40
N ALA A 27 8.60 3.16 -1.28
CA ALA A 27 9.59 2.38 -1.99
C ALA A 27 9.01 0.99 -2.28
N GLU A 28 9.80 0.13 -2.94
CA GLU A 28 9.39 -1.25 -3.15
C GLU A 28 9.08 -1.95 -1.81
N GLY A 29 7.86 -2.45 -1.67
CA GLY A 29 7.41 -3.16 -0.46
C GLY A 29 7.21 -2.27 0.77
N ILE A 30 7.51 -0.97 0.71
CA ILE A 30 7.40 -0.03 1.83
C ILE A 30 6.28 0.97 1.56
N TRP A 31 5.33 1.03 2.49
CA TRP A 31 4.15 1.88 2.43
C TRP A 31 4.10 2.81 3.63
N HIS A 32 3.65 4.05 3.43
CA HIS A 32 3.55 5.08 4.45
C HIS A 32 2.12 5.62 4.54
N CYS A 33 1.61 5.77 5.75
CA CYS A 33 0.34 6.43 6.00
C CYS A 33 0.55 7.90 6.34
N ASP A 34 0.10 8.81 5.48
CA ASP A 34 0.30 10.26 5.68
C ASP A 34 -0.42 10.81 6.92
N SER A 35 -1.52 10.18 7.34
CA SER A 35 -2.32 10.64 8.50
C SER A 35 -1.83 10.16 9.86
N PHE A 36 -1.25 8.95 9.91
CA PHE A 36 -0.87 8.27 11.15
C PHE A 36 0.66 8.11 11.26
N MET A 37 1.39 8.52 10.22
CA MET A 37 2.86 8.54 10.13
C MET A 37 3.50 7.18 10.44
N LYS A 38 2.81 6.10 10.07
CA LYS A 38 3.32 4.73 10.19
C LYS A 38 3.76 4.20 8.84
N MET A 39 4.89 3.50 8.86
CA MET A 39 5.33 2.66 7.76
C MET A 39 4.84 1.23 7.95
N ALA A 40 4.53 0.55 6.85
CA ALA A 40 4.19 -0.86 6.85
C ALA A 40 4.83 -1.58 5.66
N ALA A 41 5.16 -2.85 5.87
CA ALA A 41 5.53 -3.74 4.78
C ALA A 41 4.27 -4.15 4.01
N GLY A 42 4.38 -4.17 2.68
CA GLY A 42 3.30 -4.55 1.78
C GLY A 42 3.85 -5.15 0.49
N GLY A 43 2.99 -5.29 -0.51
CA GLY A 43 3.43 -5.73 -1.84
C GLY A 43 4.27 -4.67 -2.56
N ALA A 44 4.98 -5.10 -3.61
CA ALA A 44 5.81 -4.21 -4.44
C ALA A 44 4.97 -3.12 -5.14
N TRP A 45 3.74 -3.45 -5.56
CA TRP A 45 2.87 -2.59 -6.36
C TRP A 45 1.47 -2.37 -5.78
N THR A 46 1.09 -3.16 -4.76
CA THR A 46 -0.19 -3.09 -4.06
C THR A 46 0.07 -3.20 -2.57
N TYR A 47 -0.70 -2.50 -1.74
CA TYR A 47 -0.49 -2.50 -0.28
C TYR A 47 -0.62 -3.92 0.31
N ASN A 48 -1.71 -4.62 -0.01
CA ASN A 48 -1.92 -6.02 0.37
C ASN A 48 -1.74 -6.95 -0.83
N THR A 49 -1.16 -8.12 -0.61
CA THR A 49 -1.09 -9.21 -1.58
C THR A 49 -2.07 -10.31 -1.18
N VAL A 50 -2.63 -11.03 -2.15
CA VAL A 50 -3.59 -12.11 -1.88
C VAL A 50 -3.01 -13.18 -0.93
N SER A 51 -1.74 -13.53 -1.11
CA SER A 51 -1.05 -14.50 -0.26
C SER A 51 -0.90 -14.04 1.18
N ALA A 52 -0.72 -12.73 1.42
CA ALA A 52 -0.61 -12.19 2.77
C ALA A 52 -1.97 -12.13 3.49
N VAL A 53 -3.08 -12.08 2.74
CA VAL A 53 -4.43 -12.04 3.30
C VAL A 53 -4.92 -13.45 3.67
N THR A 54 -4.43 -14.51 3.01
CA THR A 54 -4.88 -15.89 3.17
C THR A 54 -4.10 -16.69 4.22
N VAL A 55 -3.45 -16.04 5.19
CA VAL A 55 -2.69 -16.75 6.25
C VAL A 55 -3.60 -17.42 7.27
#